data_AF-A0AA36HBY3-F1
#
_entry.id   AF-A0AA36HBY3-F1
#
_cell.length_a   1.000
_cell.length_b   1.000
_cell.length_c   1.000
_cell.angle_alpha   90.00
_cell.angle_beta   90.00
_cell.angle_gamma   90.00
#
_symmetry.space_group_name_H-M   'P 1'
#
loop_
_entity.id
_entity.type
_entity.pdbx_description
1 polymer ?
#
loop_
_entity_poly.entity_id
_entity_poly.type
_entity_poly.pdbx_seq_one_letter_code
_entity_poly.pdbx_strand_id
1 'polypeptide(L)'
;MSESPEAINLDKMSLEEVPTDQLLTMQKTLEKLVASIEDISKKGSIQVKLSTTALKERVEALRGVPSALREHNEHTRAQSRNAENLEALASSCIETECEQVCSEIQALEEVGELLVKQRGLTSQALQLLTKCSQGIRDRTQIAREYARRVNDKMRERMKASYDREKGVESCPAPPKVGDRVYMRIPSEKQSSSHPKLANPWEGPYRVIEASENSALITLINQDKEPVRVPFDLLRKLPQGISDEPLLTRKSRGKRGRPKKNKTQEVPCNKISLFRTLLASDDRLNLRFRCSCGLFGQMAHVAIPGLKHPLARAKTVNDMFELANIASISEQECWSDERKERELRRKHSQYLSPYGLAVAMDAHRRRCPLYAKRVEEARGMKYDHPAIYPWPCEYPIGDILAEAIMMLDQIEMPLLNHHMDRRTFIALPTSFARLDSEVAYEDNVILYIYRDFGTLASKLLTAREVMKAVVIVWPDNLPESRQMRQLLISIERHLQDGGTLAFLPSPYEDRNAEEWRRVGEVCREFVRFLTDPSRNFLAVTRDHYSGVLDHAPYTHPACCLGVNPRRSGAPFIGPQILTFLEKVRITVNDLIRLPKFEPATP
;
A
#
# COMPACT_ATOMS: atom_id res chain seq x y z
N MET A 1 35.92 13.93 -16.09
CA MET A 1 35.66 13.67 -14.66
C MET A 1 34.72 14.76 -14.17
N SER A 2 33.42 14.52 -14.26
CA SER A 2 32.36 15.48 -13.95
C SER A 2 31.28 14.75 -13.17
N GLU A 3 31.42 14.73 -11.85
CA GLU A 3 30.40 14.22 -10.93
C GLU A 3 29.41 15.34 -10.59
N SER A 4 28.14 15.07 -10.85
CA SER A 4 26.99 15.95 -10.56
C SER A 4 26.67 16.00 -9.07
N PRO A 5 26.13 17.11 -8.53
CA PRO A 5 25.78 17.18 -7.12
C PRO A 5 24.33 16.73 -6.89
N GLU A 6 24.16 15.52 -6.36
CA GLU A 6 22.94 15.10 -5.66
C GLU A 6 22.88 15.77 -4.27
N ALA A 7 22.27 16.95 -4.21
CA ALA A 7 21.88 17.55 -2.95
C ALA A 7 20.48 17.06 -2.56
N ILE A 8 20.43 15.93 -1.84
CA ILE A 8 19.20 15.42 -1.23
C ILE A 8 18.70 16.44 -0.21
N ASN A 9 17.51 16.98 -0.47
CA ASN A 9 16.84 17.97 0.35
C ASN A 9 16.20 17.28 1.58
N LEU A 10 16.99 17.13 2.65
CA LEU A 10 16.65 16.42 3.90
C LEU A 10 15.93 17.28 4.95
N ASP A 11 15.58 18.52 4.63
CA ASP A 11 15.26 19.54 5.64
C ASP A 11 13.81 19.52 6.20
N LYS A 12 13.03 18.45 5.96
CA LYS A 12 11.62 18.39 6.42
C LYS A 12 11.09 17.03 6.90
N MET A 13 11.95 16.08 7.25
CA MET A 13 11.48 14.92 8.03
C MET A 13 11.41 15.29 9.51
N SER A 14 10.41 16.08 9.89
CA SER A 14 9.93 16.10 11.26
C SER A 14 9.21 14.77 11.49
N LEU A 15 9.97 13.71 11.71
CA LEU A 15 9.46 12.48 12.30
C LEU A 15 8.87 12.89 13.64
N GLU A 16 7.55 12.94 13.76
CA GLU A 16 6.89 12.99 15.06
C GLU A 16 7.45 11.81 15.86
N GLU A 17 8.26 12.15 16.86
CA GLU A 17 8.92 11.18 17.72
C GLU A 17 7.82 10.41 18.44
N VAL A 18 7.54 9.17 18.01
CA VAL A 18 6.88 8.22 18.91
C VAL A 18 7.85 8.05 20.07
N PRO A 19 7.48 8.49 21.29
CA PRO A 19 8.40 8.46 22.41
C PRO A 19 8.81 7.00 22.61
N THR A 20 10.13 6.75 22.65
CA THR A 20 10.70 5.41 22.80
C THR A 20 10.09 4.66 24.01
N ASP A 21 9.62 5.41 25.01
CA ASP A 21 8.94 4.95 26.21
C ASP A 21 7.54 4.38 25.94
N GLN A 22 6.80 4.87 24.94
CA GLN A 22 5.50 4.34 24.56
C GLN A 22 5.64 2.95 23.93
N LEU A 23 6.63 2.77 23.06
CA LEU A 23 6.94 1.46 22.47
C LEU A 23 7.38 0.44 23.53
N LEU A 24 8.17 0.87 24.51
CA LEU A 24 8.59 0.01 25.62
C LEU A 24 7.41 -0.39 26.51
N THR A 25 6.48 0.53 26.74
CA THR A 25 5.25 0.28 27.50
C THR A 25 4.34 -0.69 26.76
N MET A 26 4.14 -0.49 25.44
CA MET A 26 3.35 -1.41 24.61
C MET A 26 3.95 -2.83 24.59
N GLN A 27 5.27 -2.95 24.50
CA GLN A 27 5.95 -4.24 24.57
C GLN A 27 5.66 -4.95 25.90
N LYS A 28 5.83 -4.27 27.04
CA LYS A 28 5.55 -4.85 28.36
C LYS A 28 4.09 -5.25 28.52
N THR A 29 3.15 -4.49 27.96
CA THR A 29 1.72 -4.83 27.98
C THR A 29 1.42 -6.08 27.16
N LEU A 30 2.02 -6.20 25.97
CA LEU A 30 1.90 -7.39 25.14
C LEU A 30 2.47 -8.63 25.84
N GLU A 31 3.65 -8.54 26.43
CA GLU A 31 4.26 -9.64 27.20
C GLU A 31 3.37 -10.10 28.36
N LYS A 32 2.73 -9.16 29.08
CA LYS A 32 1.77 -9.48 30.15
C LYS A 32 0.51 -10.17 29.62
N LEU A 33 -0.11 -9.64 28.56
CA LEU A 33 -1.31 -10.22 27.96
C LEU A 33 -1.05 -11.65 27.49
N VAL A 34 0.13 -11.88 26.91
CA VAL A 34 0.55 -13.20 26.43
C VAL A 34 0.71 -14.16 27.60
N ALA A 35 1.41 -13.77 28.66
CA ALA A 35 1.56 -14.61 29.85
C ALA A 35 0.18 -14.99 30.45
N SER A 36 -0.78 -14.05 30.44
CA SER A 36 -2.16 -14.34 30.86
C SER A 36 -2.88 -15.32 29.94
N ILE A 37 -2.74 -15.18 28.61
CA ILE A 37 -3.35 -16.10 27.64
C ILE A 37 -2.76 -17.51 27.78
N GLU A 38 -1.44 -17.64 27.97
CA GLU A 38 -0.78 -18.92 28.20
C GLU A 38 -1.25 -19.60 29.49
N ASP A 39 -1.42 -18.83 30.57
CA ASP A 39 -1.94 -19.34 31.84
C ASP A 39 -3.40 -19.81 31.72
N ILE A 40 -4.26 -19.03 31.05
CA ILE A 40 -5.66 -19.41 30.79
C ILE A 40 -5.73 -20.68 29.95
N SER A 41 -4.95 -20.76 28.86
CA SER A 41 -4.90 -21.94 28.00
C SER A 41 -4.42 -23.18 28.76
N LYS A 42 -3.38 -23.04 29.59
CA LYS A 42 -2.87 -24.12 30.44
C LYS A 42 -3.92 -24.60 31.45
N LYS A 43 -4.59 -23.68 32.13
CA LYS A 43 -5.66 -23.99 33.09
C LYS A 43 -6.84 -24.67 32.41
N GLY A 44 -7.28 -24.16 31.25
CA GLY A 44 -8.35 -24.76 30.46
C GLY A 44 -8.02 -26.18 30.01
N SER A 45 -6.80 -26.42 29.51
CA SER A 45 -6.36 -27.76 29.11
C SER A 45 -6.33 -28.75 30.28
N ILE A 46 -5.86 -28.33 31.46
CA ILE A 46 -5.86 -29.17 32.66
C ILE A 46 -7.29 -29.47 33.12
N GLN A 47 -8.17 -28.47 33.12
CA GLN A 47 -9.56 -28.63 33.54
C GLN A 47 -10.32 -29.60 32.62
N VAL A 48 -10.15 -29.48 31.30
CA VAL A 48 -10.75 -30.42 30.33
C VAL A 48 -10.26 -31.84 30.62
N LYS A 49 -8.95 -32.05 30.78
CA LYS A 49 -8.40 -33.38 31.10
C LYS A 49 -8.98 -33.98 32.38
N LEU A 50 -9.07 -33.20 33.45
CA LEU A 50 -9.63 -33.66 34.73
C LEU A 50 -11.12 -34.05 34.58
N SER A 51 -11.90 -33.24 33.88
CA SER A 51 -13.32 -33.52 33.60
C SER A 51 -13.49 -34.78 32.74
N THR A 52 -12.69 -34.94 31.70
CA THR A 52 -12.71 -36.12 30.83
C THR A 52 -12.40 -37.39 31.63
N THR A 53 -11.38 -37.38 32.48
CA THR A 53 -11.05 -38.53 33.34
C THR A 53 -12.18 -38.87 34.32
N ALA A 54 -12.74 -37.86 35.00
CA ALA A 54 -13.84 -38.07 35.94
C ALA A 54 -15.11 -38.61 35.27
N LEU A 55 -15.41 -38.18 34.03
CA LEU A 55 -16.52 -38.70 33.25
C LEU A 55 -16.29 -40.16 32.82
N LYS A 56 -15.06 -40.51 32.40
CA LYS A 56 -14.70 -41.89 32.06
C LYS A 56 -14.89 -42.84 33.24
N GLU A 57 -14.43 -42.46 34.43
CA GLU A 57 -14.62 -43.24 35.67
C GLU A 57 -16.11 -43.44 36.00
N ARG A 58 -16.95 -42.41 35.81
CA ARG A 58 -18.40 -42.51 36.04
C ARG A 58 -19.10 -43.41 35.03
N VAL A 59 -18.72 -43.35 33.75
CA VAL A 59 -19.25 -44.24 32.71
C VAL A 59 -18.88 -45.69 33.00
N GLU A 60 -17.65 -45.94 33.43
CA GLU A 60 -17.19 -47.27 33.81
C GLU A 60 -17.95 -47.83 35.02
N ALA A 61 -18.20 -46.99 36.04
CA ALA A 61 -19.05 -47.35 37.18
C ALA A 61 -20.50 -47.66 36.76
N LEU A 62 -21.09 -46.85 35.87
CA LEU A 62 -22.46 -47.06 35.36
C LEU A 62 -22.58 -48.37 34.56
N ARG A 63 -21.58 -48.72 33.76
CA ARG A 63 -21.53 -50.00 33.03
C ARG A 63 -21.46 -51.22 33.95
N GLY A 64 -20.99 -51.06 35.19
CA GLY A 64 -20.97 -52.12 36.21
C GLY A 64 -22.32 -52.37 36.90
N VAL A 65 -23.27 -51.42 36.83
CA VAL A 65 -24.56 -51.48 37.55
C VAL A 65 -25.42 -52.69 37.14
N PRO A 66 -25.57 -53.05 35.84
CA PRO A 66 -26.34 -54.22 35.44
C PRO A 66 -25.81 -55.54 36.05
N SER A 67 -24.50 -55.71 36.13
CA SER A 67 -23.86 -56.89 36.73
C SER A 67 -24.13 -56.96 38.23
N ALA A 68 -24.04 -55.83 38.94
CA ALA A 68 -24.35 -55.76 40.37
C ALA A 68 -25.84 -56.04 40.67
N LEU A 69 -26.74 -55.58 39.79
CA LEU A 69 -28.18 -55.88 39.89
C LEU A 69 -28.49 -57.36 39.63
N ARG A 70 -27.78 -58.01 38.71
CA ARG A 70 -27.88 -59.47 38.49
C ARG A 70 -27.51 -60.25 39.74
N GLU A 71 -26.36 -59.97 40.33
CA GLU A 71 -25.89 -60.67 41.55
C GLU A 71 -26.87 -60.52 42.72
N HIS A 72 -27.51 -59.35 42.85
CA HIS A 72 -28.52 -59.11 43.88
C HIS A 72 -29.82 -59.88 43.63
N ASN A 73 -30.29 -59.93 42.38
CA ASN A 73 -31.55 -60.59 42.00
C ASN A 73 -31.45 -62.13 41.96
N GLU A 74 -30.26 -62.71 41.79
CA GLU A 74 -30.08 -64.16 41.86
C GLU A 74 -30.47 -64.75 43.22
N HIS A 75 -30.43 -63.95 44.29
CA HIS A 75 -30.85 -64.32 45.63
C HIS A 75 -32.39 -64.26 45.85
N THR A 76 -33.15 -63.66 44.93
CA THR A 76 -34.60 -63.41 45.06
C THR A 76 -35.43 -64.21 44.05
N ARG A 77 -34.85 -65.21 43.37
CA ARG A 77 -35.47 -66.01 42.29
C ARG A 77 -36.73 -66.78 42.72
N ALA A 78 -37.87 -66.09 42.67
CA ALA A 78 -39.19 -66.67 42.50
C ALA A 78 -39.88 -65.97 41.30
N GLN A 79 -39.58 -66.50 40.10
CA GLN A 79 -40.37 -66.50 38.86
C GLN A 79 -41.24 -65.26 38.55
N SER A 80 -40.71 -64.35 37.73
CA SER A 80 -41.54 -63.55 36.83
C SER A 80 -40.75 -63.15 35.58
N ARG A 81 -41.26 -63.51 34.39
CA ARG A 81 -40.75 -63.04 33.09
C ARG A 81 -40.65 -61.51 33.01
N ASN A 82 -41.39 -60.78 33.85
CA ASN A 82 -41.35 -59.33 33.89
C ASN A 82 -40.02 -58.79 34.45
N ALA A 83 -39.34 -59.54 35.33
CA ALA A 83 -38.06 -59.12 35.90
C ALA A 83 -36.92 -59.17 34.87
N GLU A 84 -36.87 -60.22 34.05
CA GLU A 84 -35.89 -60.37 32.96
C GLU A 84 -36.08 -59.28 31.89
N ASN A 85 -37.34 -58.97 31.55
CA ASN A 85 -37.66 -57.89 30.61
C ASN A 85 -37.25 -56.51 31.15
N LEU A 86 -37.46 -56.26 32.46
CA LEU A 86 -37.08 -55.00 33.10
C LEU A 86 -35.55 -54.83 33.15
N GLU A 87 -34.82 -55.91 33.41
CA GLU A 87 -33.35 -55.91 33.44
C GLU A 87 -32.75 -55.69 32.05
N ALA A 88 -33.32 -56.32 31.02
CA ALA A 88 -32.93 -56.10 29.63
C ALA A 88 -33.18 -54.64 29.20
N LEU A 89 -34.33 -54.07 29.58
CA LEU A 89 -34.65 -52.66 29.34
C LEU A 89 -33.70 -51.71 30.09
N ALA A 90 -33.39 -51.99 31.36
CA ALA A 90 -32.45 -51.18 32.14
C ALA A 90 -31.03 -51.24 31.57
N SER A 91 -30.57 -52.42 31.15
CA SER A 91 -29.26 -52.60 30.53
C SER A 91 -29.16 -51.84 29.21
N SER A 92 -30.17 -51.95 28.34
CA SER A 92 -30.23 -51.23 27.06
C SER A 92 -30.28 -49.71 27.24
N CYS A 93 -31.02 -49.22 28.24
CA CYS A 93 -31.09 -47.80 28.57
C CYS A 93 -29.73 -47.28 29.07
N ILE A 94 -29.08 -48.00 30.00
CA ILE A 94 -27.74 -47.66 30.51
C ILE A 94 -26.70 -47.67 29.39
N GLU A 95 -26.73 -48.66 28.49
CA GLU A 95 -25.82 -48.73 27.34
C GLU A 95 -25.99 -47.51 26.41
N THR A 96 -27.23 -47.15 26.08
CA THR A 96 -27.53 -46.00 25.20
C THR A 96 -27.02 -44.68 25.81
N GLU A 97 -27.28 -44.44 27.09
CA GLU A 97 -26.79 -43.26 27.80
C GLU A 97 -25.26 -43.26 27.92
N CYS A 98 -24.64 -44.42 28.17
CA CYS A 98 -23.18 -44.54 28.21
C CYS A 98 -22.55 -44.25 26.84
N GLU A 99 -23.17 -44.68 25.73
CA GLU A 99 -22.71 -44.37 24.38
C GLU A 99 -22.78 -42.87 24.09
N GLN A 100 -23.88 -42.21 24.49
CA GLN A 100 -24.02 -40.76 24.36
C GLN A 100 -22.92 -40.03 25.17
N VAL A 101 -22.71 -40.39 26.43
CA VAL A 101 -21.64 -39.78 27.25
C VAL A 101 -20.26 -40.07 26.68
N CYS A 102 -20.00 -41.26 26.14
CA CYS A 102 -18.74 -41.56 25.45
C CYS A 102 -18.51 -40.66 24.23
N SER A 103 -19.56 -40.36 23.46
CA SER A 103 -19.46 -39.43 22.32
C SER A 103 -19.14 -38.00 22.76
N GLU A 104 -19.70 -37.54 23.88
CA GLU A 104 -19.40 -36.22 24.46
C GLU A 104 -17.98 -36.15 25.03
N ILE A 105 -17.51 -37.23 25.67
CA ILE A 105 -16.11 -37.37 26.14
C ILE A 105 -15.15 -37.24 24.96
N GLN A 106 -15.43 -37.89 23.83
CA GLN A 106 -14.61 -37.79 22.62
C GLN A 106 -14.58 -36.35 22.07
N ALA A 107 -15.72 -35.68 22.01
CA ALA A 107 -15.79 -34.27 21.61
C ALA A 107 -14.97 -33.36 22.55
N LEU A 108 -14.96 -33.62 23.86
CA LEU A 108 -14.14 -32.89 24.83
C LEU A 108 -12.64 -33.13 24.63
N GLU A 109 -12.23 -34.35 24.26
CA GLU A 109 -10.84 -34.66 23.92
C GLU A 109 -10.36 -33.90 22.69
N GLU A 110 -11.20 -33.84 21.64
CA GLU A 110 -10.93 -33.04 20.43
C GLU A 110 -10.76 -31.54 20.76
N VAL A 111 -11.61 -30.99 21.63
CA VAL A 111 -11.46 -29.61 22.14
C VAL A 111 -10.13 -29.46 22.89
N GLY A 112 -9.74 -30.45 23.70
CA GLY A 112 -8.45 -30.49 24.38
C GLY A 112 -7.26 -30.41 23.43
N GLU A 113 -7.29 -31.16 22.32
CA GLU A 113 -6.25 -31.13 21.28
C GLU A 113 -6.20 -29.77 20.55
N LEU A 114 -7.37 -29.21 20.22
CA LEU A 114 -7.47 -27.89 19.59
C LEU A 114 -6.85 -26.80 20.47
N LEU A 115 -7.09 -26.84 21.79
CA LEU A 115 -6.49 -25.90 22.74
C LEU A 115 -4.95 -26.02 22.78
N VAL A 116 -4.41 -27.23 22.72
CA VAL A 116 -2.95 -27.46 22.65
C VAL A 116 -2.38 -26.92 21.34
N LYS A 117 -3.05 -27.15 20.21
CA LYS A 117 -2.64 -26.63 18.90
C LYS A 117 -2.68 -25.10 18.86
N GLN A 118 -3.74 -24.50 19.39
CA GLN A 118 -3.89 -23.04 19.49
C GLN A 118 -2.76 -22.43 20.33
N ARG A 119 -2.39 -23.06 21.44
CA ARG A 119 -1.24 -22.64 22.27
C ARG A 119 0.08 -22.64 21.50
N GLY A 120 0.32 -23.66 20.68
CA GLY A 120 1.49 -23.74 19.81
C GLY A 120 1.55 -22.58 18.80
N LEU A 121 0.42 -22.29 18.15
CA LEU A 121 0.31 -21.19 17.19
C LEU A 121 0.52 -19.82 17.86
N THR A 122 -0.05 -19.59 19.05
CA THR A 122 0.14 -18.33 19.79
C THR A 122 1.60 -18.13 20.18
N SER A 123 2.31 -19.20 20.57
CA SER A 123 3.73 -19.13 20.91
C SER A 123 4.60 -18.81 19.68
N GLN A 124 4.30 -19.41 18.53
CA GLN A 124 5.01 -19.13 17.28
C GLN A 124 4.77 -17.70 16.78
N ALA A 125 3.54 -17.21 16.84
CA ALA A 125 3.20 -15.84 16.47
C ALA A 125 3.96 -14.82 17.35
N LEU A 126 4.12 -15.13 18.64
CA LEU A 126 4.89 -14.31 19.57
C LEU A 126 6.36 -14.19 19.15
N GLN A 127 7.01 -15.32 18.84
CA GLN A 127 8.42 -15.31 18.43
C GLN A 127 8.63 -14.45 17.18
N LEU A 128 7.68 -14.45 16.24
CA LEU A 128 7.73 -13.60 15.06
C LEU A 128 7.56 -12.12 15.40
N LEU A 129 6.62 -11.77 16.29
CA LEU A 129 6.41 -10.40 16.74
C LEU A 129 7.65 -9.84 17.47
N THR A 130 8.29 -10.63 18.33
CA THR A 130 9.52 -10.23 19.03
C THR A 130 10.68 -10.03 18.05
N LYS A 131 10.83 -10.89 17.04
CA LYS A 131 11.84 -10.70 15.99
C LYS A 131 11.58 -9.43 15.17
N CYS A 132 10.32 -9.17 14.84
CA CYS A 132 9.92 -7.98 14.08
C CYS A 132 10.19 -6.69 14.86
N SER A 133 9.83 -6.64 16.15
CA SER A 133 10.06 -5.47 17.00
C SER A 133 11.55 -5.16 17.18
N GLN A 134 12.39 -6.19 17.33
CA GLN A 134 13.84 -6.01 17.36
C GLN A 134 14.38 -5.47 16.04
N GLY A 135 13.95 -6.03 14.90
CA GLY A 135 14.37 -5.54 13.58
C GLY A 135 13.99 -4.07 13.33
N ILE A 136 12.83 -3.63 13.83
CA ILE A 136 12.42 -2.21 13.76
C ILE A 136 13.35 -1.33 14.61
N ARG A 137 13.70 -1.77 15.82
CA ARG A 137 14.63 -1.02 16.70
C ARG A 137 15.99 -0.83 16.04
N ASP A 138 16.56 -1.89 15.51
CA ASP A 138 17.89 -1.87 14.89
C ASP A 138 17.91 -0.94 13.66
N ARG A 139 16.89 -1.03 12.79
CA ARG A 139 16.75 -0.15 11.62
C ARG A 139 16.59 1.32 12.02
N THR A 140 15.82 1.60 13.07
CA THR A 140 15.61 2.96 13.57
C THR A 140 16.91 3.54 14.13
N GLN A 141 17.72 2.73 14.82
CA GLN A 141 19.03 3.15 15.32
C GLN A 141 19.99 3.49 14.17
N ILE A 142 20.07 2.63 13.15
CA ILE A 142 20.89 2.85 11.96
C ILE A 142 20.49 4.16 11.26
N ALA A 143 19.18 4.39 11.09
CA ALA A 143 18.68 5.62 10.48
C ALA A 143 19.07 6.88 11.29
N ARG A 144 19.02 6.82 12.63
CA ARG A 144 19.44 7.92 13.52
C ARG A 144 20.94 8.20 13.43
N GLU A 145 21.77 7.18 13.33
CA GLU A 145 23.23 7.33 13.17
C GLU A 145 23.58 7.90 11.80
N TYR A 146 22.90 7.44 10.75
CA TYR A 146 23.05 7.98 9.40
C TYR A 146 22.67 9.46 9.33
N ALA A 147 21.50 9.84 9.88
CA ALA A 147 21.05 11.22 9.91
C ALA A 147 22.03 12.14 10.68
N ARG A 148 22.58 11.68 11.82
CA ARG A 148 23.63 12.40 12.55
C ARG A 148 24.86 12.63 11.67
N ARG A 149 25.37 11.57 11.03
CA ARG A 149 26.56 11.65 10.16
C ARG A 149 26.37 12.62 8.99
N VAL A 150 25.19 12.62 8.36
CA VAL A 150 24.89 13.54 7.25
C VAL A 150 24.81 14.99 7.74
N ASN A 151 24.14 15.23 8.87
CA ASN A 151 24.03 16.56 9.45
C ASN A 151 25.38 17.13 9.89
N ASP A 152 26.26 16.30 10.45
CA ASP A 152 27.61 16.72 10.84
C ASP A 152 28.45 17.08 9.62
N LYS A 153 28.44 16.24 8.58
CA LYS A 153 29.12 16.52 7.30
C LYS A 153 28.59 17.79 6.64
N MET A 154 27.28 18.06 6.74
CA MET A 154 26.68 19.27 6.19
C MET A 154 27.08 20.52 7.00
N ARG A 155 27.11 20.43 8.33
CA ARG A 155 27.59 21.50 9.21
C ARG A 155 29.05 21.86 8.90
N GLU A 156 29.92 20.86 8.74
CA GLU A 156 31.33 21.08 8.38
C GLU A 156 31.47 21.75 7.01
N ARG A 157 30.72 21.30 6.00
CA ARG A 157 30.73 21.91 4.66
C ARG A 157 30.24 23.36 4.68
N MET A 158 29.14 23.64 5.37
CA MET A 158 28.61 24.99 5.51
C MET A 158 29.62 25.90 6.22
N LYS A 159 30.25 25.40 7.29
CA LYS A 159 31.29 26.14 8.01
C LYS A 159 32.50 26.43 7.11
N ALA A 160 33.04 25.43 6.42
CA ALA A 160 34.19 25.60 5.53
C ALA A 160 33.89 26.58 4.37
N SER A 161 32.68 26.55 3.82
CA SER A 161 32.25 27.52 2.80
C SER A 161 32.16 28.94 3.35
N TYR A 162 31.62 29.10 4.56
CA TYR A 162 31.52 30.39 5.23
C TYR A 162 32.90 30.98 5.52
N ASP A 163 33.80 30.18 6.11
CA ASP A 163 35.16 30.60 6.48
C ASP A 163 35.96 31.03 5.24
N ARG A 164 35.77 30.33 4.10
CA ARG A 164 36.37 30.67 2.80
C ARG A 164 35.80 31.97 2.22
N GLU A 165 34.47 32.14 2.21
CA GLU A 165 33.82 33.32 1.66
C GLU A 165 34.15 34.59 2.45
N LYS A 166 34.26 34.46 3.77
CA LYS A 166 34.65 35.57 4.66
C LYS A 166 36.16 35.77 4.76
N GLY A 167 36.96 34.94 4.10
CA GLY A 167 38.40 35.05 4.08
C GLY A 167 39.00 35.00 5.49
N VAL A 168 38.43 34.20 6.39
CA VAL A 168 38.81 34.14 7.81
C VAL A 168 40.30 33.82 7.98
N GLU A 169 40.86 32.98 7.10
CA GLU A 169 42.29 32.64 7.07
C GLU A 169 43.19 33.80 6.60
N SER A 170 42.63 34.76 5.86
CA SER A 170 43.32 35.93 5.29
C SER A 170 43.03 37.24 6.03
N CYS A 171 42.16 37.21 7.04
CA CYS A 171 41.75 38.40 7.78
C CYS A 171 42.91 38.91 8.64
N PRO A 172 43.22 40.23 8.59
CA PRO A 172 44.08 40.86 9.57
C PRO A 172 43.55 40.59 10.98
N ALA A 173 44.44 40.41 11.95
CA ALA A 173 44.13 40.04 13.33
C ALA A 173 42.82 40.68 13.87
N PRO A 174 42.02 39.93 14.64
CA PRO A 174 40.72 40.41 15.12
C PRO A 174 40.85 41.74 15.86
N PRO A 175 39.82 42.62 15.80
CA PRO A 175 39.83 43.91 16.49
C PRO A 175 40.16 43.75 17.97
N LYS A 176 41.16 44.50 18.44
CA LYS A 176 41.58 44.50 19.84
C LYS A 176 40.85 45.60 20.61
N VAL A 177 40.82 45.47 21.93
CA VAL A 177 40.32 46.53 22.82
C VAL A 177 41.08 47.84 22.53
N GLY A 178 40.33 48.93 22.33
CA GLY A 178 40.86 50.24 21.97
C GLY A 178 40.93 50.53 20.47
N ASP A 179 40.76 49.54 19.59
CA ASP A 179 40.76 49.76 18.14
C ASP A 179 39.53 50.56 17.68
N ARG A 180 39.73 51.37 16.64
CA ARG A 180 38.67 52.09 15.92
C ARG A 180 38.09 51.17 14.84
N VAL A 181 36.77 51.01 14.79
CA VAL A 181 36.08 50.10 13.85
C VAL A 181 34.82 50.73 13.24
N TYR A 182 34.51 50.38 11.99
CA TYR A 182 33.18 50.58 11.41
C TYR A 182 32.33 49.34 11.61
N MET A 183 31.03 49.54 11.84
CA MET A 183 30.03 48.49 11.95
C MET A 183 29.20 48.43 10.68
N ARG A 184 28.98 47.22 10.14
CA ARG A 184 28.11 47.00 8.98
C ARG A 184 26.64 46.92 9.40
N ILE A 185 25.78 47.66 8.71
CA ILE A 185 24.32 47.60 8.79
C ILE A 185 23.77 47.09 7.46
N PRO A 186 23.49 45.78 7.33
CA PRO A 186 22.94 45.21 6.10
C PRO A 186 21.61 45.83 5.67
N SER A 187 20.78 46.21 6.65
CA SER A 187 19.44 46.77 6.44
C SER A 187 19.45 48.09 5.67
N GLU A 188 20.54 48.86 5.73
CA GLU A 188 20.67 50.15 5.03
C GLU A 188 20.62 49.95 3.51
N LYS A 189 21.38 48.96 3.00
CA LYS A 189 21.38 48.60 1.57
C LYS A 189 20.06 47.99 1.12
N GLN A 190 19.44 47.13 1.93
CA GLN A 190 18.22 46.42 1.57
C GLN A 190 17.00 47.33 1.42
N SER A 191 16.97 48.46 2.15
CA SER A 191 15.84 49.38 2.11
C SER A 191 16.04 50.65 1.30
N SER A 192 17.23 50.83 0.71
CA SER A 192 17.47 51.95 -0.18
C SER A 192 16.91 51.64 -1.57
N SER A 193 16.22 52.61 -2.19
CA SER A 193 15.79 52.51 -3.59
C SER A 193 16.96 52.33 -4.55
N HIS A 194 18.18 52.74 -4.16
CA HIS A 194 19.41 52.57 -4.91
C HIS A 194 20.48 51.87 -4.06
N PRO A 195 20.44 50.53 -3.92
CA PRO A 195 21.34 49.77 -3.05
C PRO A 195 22.84 49.91 -3.38
N LYS A 196 23.16 50.29 -4.62
CA LYS A 196 24.54 50.52 -5.08
C LYS A 196 25.15 51.81 -4.52
N LEU A 197 24.32 52.82 -4.24
CA LEU A 197 24.75 54.13 -3.73
C LEU A 197 24.66 54.24 -2.20
N ALA A 198 24.03 53.27 -1.54
CA ALA A 198 23.91 53.25 -0.08
C ALA A 198 25.18 52.70 0.58
N ASN A 199 25.78 53.48 1.47
CA ASN A 199 26.89 53.04 2.31
C ASN A 199 26.36 52.18 3.47
N PRO A 200 26.75 50.90 3.60
CA PRO A 200 26.25 50.02 4.64
C PRO A 200 27.08 50.10 5.93
N TRP A 201 28.02 51.04 6.05
CA TRP A 201 28.92 51.16 7.20
C TRP A 201 28.58 52.38 8.05
N GLU A 202 28.45 52.16 9.36
CA GLU A 202 28.22 53.17 10.39
C GLU A 202 29.43 53.22 11.33
N GLY A 203 29.73 54.40 11.87
CA GLY A 203 30.79 54.61 12.87
C GLY A 203 31.51 55.95 12.63
N PRO A 204 32.68 56.20 13.24
CA PRO A 204 33.56 55.23 13.85
C PRO A 204 33.17 54.85 15.29
N TYR A 205 33.39 53.58 15.63
CA TYR A 205 33.19 53.01 16.98
C TYR A 205 34.54 52.65 17.61
N ARG A 206 34.59 52.59 18.94
CA ARG A 206 35.71 52.10 19.74
C ARG A 206 35.36 50.77 20.38
N VAL A 207 36.26 49.79 20.26
CA VAL A 207 36.13 48.48 20.91
C VAL A 207 36.44 48.61 22.41
N ILE A 208 35.50 48.23 23.26
CA ILE A 208 35.65 48.22 24.72
C ILE A 208 36.07 46.83 25.21
N GLU A 209 35.47 45.78 24.66
CA GLU A 209 35.78 44.39 24.99
C GLU A 209 35.82 43.53 23.73
N ALA A 210 36.70 42.53 23.71
CA ALA A 210 36.77 41.53 22.65
C ALA A 210 36.61 40.12 23.25
N SER A 211 35.75 39.32 22.64
CA SER A 211 35.52 37.90 22.92
C SER A 211 36.08 37.05 21.77
N GLU A 212 35.91 35.73 21.80
CA GLU A 212 36.46 34.82 20.78
C GLU A 212 35.89 35.05 19.38
N ASN A 213 34.65 35.54 19.26
CA ASN A 213 33.93 35.70 17.99
C ASN A 213 33.15 37.02 17.86
N SER A 214 33.25 37.91 18.84
CA SER A 214 32.51 39.18 18.86
C SER A 214 33.23 40.25 19.69
N ALA A 215 32.91 41.52 19.42
CA ALA A 215 33.38 42.67 20.20
C ALA A 215 32.21 43.51 20.71
N LEU A 216 32.40 44.10 21.89
CA LEU A 216 31.54 45.13 22.45
C LEU A 216 32.08 46.49 22.01
N ILE A 217 31.26 47.25 21.27
CA ILE A 217 31.67 48.53 20.67
C ILE A 217 30.81 49.68 21.18
N THR A 218 31.40 50.87 21.31
CA THR A 218 30.68 52.13 21.60
C THR A 218 31.01 53.20 20.57
N LEU A 219 30.09 54.13 20.31
CA LEU A 219 30.24 55.15 19.27
C LEU A 219 31.19 56.24 19.79
N ILE A 220 32.14 56.68 18.96
CA ILE A 220 33.09 57.73 19.35
C ILE A 220 32.34 59.07 19.36
N ASN A 221 32.52 59.88 20.42
CA ASN A 221 31.89 61.20 20.61
C ASN A 221 30.37 61.22 20.82
N GLN A 222 29.72 60.09 21.11
CA GLN A 222 28.30 60.03 21.50
C GLN A 222 28.09 59.04 22.65
N ASP A 223 27.37 59.46 23.69
CA ASP A 223 26.99 58.60 24.82
C ASP A 223 25.83 57.66 24.45
N LYS A 224 26.14 56.63 23.64
CA LYS A 224 25.22 55.55 23.29
C LYS A 224 25.57 54.26 24.01
N GLU A 225 24.55 53.45 24.31
CA GLU A 225 24.74 52.13 24.91
C GLU A 225 25.67 51.24 24.05
N PRO A 226 26.65 50.54 24.66
CA PRO A 226 27.57 49.69 23.92
C PRO A 226 26.84 48.47 23.31
N VAL A 227 27.21 48.11 22.09
CA VAL A 227 26.55 47.05 21.31
C VAL A 227 27.52 45.90 21.06
N ARG A 228 27.10 44.65 21.30
CA ARG A 228 27.92 43.46 21.01
C ARG A 228 27.71 42.98 19.57
N VAL A 229 28.79 42.90 18.81
CA VAL A 229 28.78 42.68 17.36
C VAL A 229 29.78 41.58 16.96
N PRO A 230 29.37 40.60 16.13
CA PRO A 230 30.30 39.61 15.55
C PRO A 230 31.41 40.26 14.71
N PHE A 231 32.61 39.68 14.71
CA PHE A 231 33.76 40.26 14.00
C PHE A 231 33.54 40.44 12.49
N ASP A 232 32.76 39.56 11.85
CA ASP A 232 32.46 39.62 10.42
C ASP A 232 31.71 40.89 9.97
N LEU A 233 31.12 41.60 10.93
CA LEU A 233 30.39 42.86 10.71
C LEU A 233 31.22 44.08 11.11
N LEU A 234 32.49 43.90 11.51
CA LEU A 234 33.39 44.96 11.93
C LEU A 234 34.53 45.13 10.93
N ARG A 235 34.96 46.38 10.72
CA ARG A 235 36.13 46.68 9.90
C ARG A 235 37.03 47.67 10.62
N LYS A 236 38.29 47.30 10.85
CA LYS A 236 39.27 48.16 11.52
C LYS A 236 39.59 49.41 10.68
N LEU A 237 39.62 50.55 11.35
CA LEU A 237 39.98 51.85 10.78
C LEU A 237 41.49 52.11 10.91
N PRO A 238 42.17 52.53 9.84
CA PRO A 238 43.54 53.05 9.90
C PRO A 238 43.63 54.36 10.70
N GLN A 239 44.81 54.65 11.26
CA GLN A 239 45.04 55.80 12.16
C GLN A 239 44.91 57.18 11.48
N GLY A 240 44.89 57.27 10.14
CA GLY A 240 44.81 58.55 9.40
C GLY A 240 43.40 59.03 9.04
N ILE A 241 42.34 58.31 9.43
CA ILE A 241 40.95 58.68 9.10
C ILE A 241 40.34 59.50 10.26
N SER A 242 39.63 60.58 9.93
CA SER A 242 38.94 61.46 10.89
C SER A 242 37.89 60.72 11.73
N ASP A 243 37.58 61.25 12.92
CA ASP A 243 36.54 60.73 13.82
C ASP A 243 35.12 61.24 13.47
N GLU A 244 34.94 61.83 12.29
CA GLU A 244 33.63 62.26 11.82
C GLU A 244 32.66 61.07 11.66
N PRO A 245 31.45 61.15 12.25
CA PRO A 245 30.51 60.04 12.24
C PRO A 245 29.85 59.88 10.87
N LEU A 246 30.05 58.72 10.26
CA LEU A 246 29.21 58.19 9.19
C LEU A 246 27.91 57.67 9.81
N LEU A 247 26.86 58.47 9.65
CA LEU A 247 25.51 58.11 10.10
C LEU A 247 24.75 57.41 8.98
N THR A 248 24.24 56.22 9.27
CA THR A 248 23.25 55.54 8.44
C THR A 248 21.84 55.96 8.86
N ARG A 249 20.87 55.92 7.94
CA ARG A 249 19.47 56.28 8.27
C ARG A 249 18.83 55.24 9.20
N LYS A 250 19.33 54.02 9.18
CA LYS A 250 18.88 52.93 10.05
C LYS A 250 19.93 52.56 11.08
N SER A 251 19.47 52.17 12.26
CA SER A 251 20.29 51.57 13.31
C SER A 251 20.02 50.07 13.41
N ARG A 252 20.96 49.34 14.01
CA ARG A 252 20.76 47.92 14.31
C ARG A 252 19.79 47.75 15.48
N GLY A 253 18.65 47.10 15.24
CA GLY A 253 17.69 46.78 16.30
C GLY A 253 18.29 45.87 17.38
N LYS A 254 17.86 46.06 18.64
CA LYS A 254 18.23 45.18 19.77
C LYS A 254 17.84 43.73 19.42
N ARG A 255 18.75 42.76 19.62
CA ARG A 255 18.46 41.33 19.48
C ARG A 255 17.46 40.92 20.57
N GLY A 256 16.17 41.03 20.28
CA GLY A 256 15.12 40.40 21.07
C GLY A 256 14.85 38.98 20.56
N ARG A 257 14.60 38.04 21.48
CA ARG A 257 13.92 36.77 21.15
C ARG A 257 12.64 37.13 20.38
N PRO A 258 12.36 36.54 19.20
CA PRO A 258 11.15 36.85 18.47
C PRO A 258 9.95 36.66 19.40
N LYS A 259 9.21 37.74 19.69
CA LYS A 259 7.92 37.59 20.37
C LYS A 259 7.07 36.74 19.43
N LYS A 260 6.55 35.63 19.96
CA LYS A 260 5.67 34.70 19.26
C LYS A 260 4.35 35.43 18.99
N ASN A 261 4.34 36.29 17.98
CA ASN A 261 3.13 36.93 17.51
C ASN A 261 2.30 35.87 16.79
N LYS A 262 1.01 35.82 17.14
CA LYS A 262 0.03 34.98 16.45
C LYS A 262 0.10 35.31 14.95
N THR A 263 0.20 34.24 14.17
CA THR A 263 0.35 34.20 12.72
C THR A 263 -0.52 35.24 12.03
N GLN A 264 0.10 36.32 11.55
CA GLN A 264 -0.33 37.00 10.33
C GLN A 264 0.74 36.72 9.30
N GLU A 265 0.37 35.96 8.29
CA GLU A 265 1.21 35.59 7.17
C GLU A 265 1.57 36.86 6.40
N VAL A 266 2.79 37.35 6.62
CA VAL A 266 3.41 38.32 5.71
C VAL A 266 4.10 37.51 4.62
N PRO A 267 3.79 37.74 3.32
CA PRO A 267 4.39 36.99 2.23
C PRO A 267 5.85 37.38 2.11
N CYS A 268 6.72 36.46 2.53
CA CYS A 268 8.13 36.49 2.21
C CYS A 268 8.27 36.36 0.69
N ASN A 269 8.95 37.33 0.06
CA ASN A 269 9.45 37.24 -1.31
C ASN A 269 10.46 36.07 -1.38
N LYS A 270 9.93 34.86 -1.45
CA LYS A 270 10.65 33.67 -1.83
C LYS A 270 11.01 33.84 -3.30
N ILE A 271 12.27 33.57 -3.60
CA ILE A 271 12.77 33.27 -4.94
C ILE A 271 11.70 32.42 -5.63
N SER A 272 11.07 32.98 -6.66
CA SER A 272 9.97 32.34 -7.38
C SER A 272 10.52 31.14 -8.14
N LEU A 273 10.54 29.98 -7.49
CA LEU A 273 10.48 28.72 -8.19
C LEU A 273 9.12 28.72 -8.90
N PHE A 274 9.12 29.01 -10.20
CA PHE A 274 7.93 29.10 -11.04
C PHE A 274 7.02 27.88 -10.78
N ARG A 275 5.84 28.11 -10.19
CA ARG A 275 4.81 27.08 -10.08
C ARG A 275 3.99 27.09 -11.36
N THR A 276 3.76 25.92 -11.93
CA THR A 276 2.97 25.77 -13.14
C THR A 276 1.50 25.68 -12.75
N LEU A 277 0.70 26.63 -13.23
CA LEU A 277 -0.75 26.60 -13.00
C LEU A 277 -1.38 25.57 -13.93
N LEU A 278 -2.12 24.62 -13.36
CA LEU A 278 -2.85 23.62 -14.14
C LEU A 278 -4.12 24.21 -14.70
N ALA A 279 -4.27 24.19 -16.02
CA ALA A 279 -5.50 24.59 -16.68
C ALA A 279 -6.64 23.58 -16.41
N SER A 280 -7.89 23.98 -16.62
CA SER A 280 -9.06 23.12 -16.40
C SER A 280 -9.11 21.90 -17.33
N ASP A 281 -8.47 22.00 -18.50
CA ASP A 281 -8.34 20.97 -19.53
C ASP A 281 -7.04 20.16 -19.42
N ASP A 282 -6.13 20.51 -18.50
CA ASP A 282 -4.92 19.73 -18.28
C ASP A 282 -5.28 18.36 -17.69
N ARG A 283 -4.67 17.30 -18.22
CA ARG A 283 -4.91 15.93 -17.75
C ARG A 283 -4.49 15.71 -16.29
N LEU A 284 -3.56 16.51 -15.75
CA LEU A 284 -3.19 16.47 -14.32
C LEU A 284 -4.19 17.20 -13.41
N ASN A 285 -5.13 17.95 -13.97
CA ASN A 285 -6.19 18.54 -13.18
C ASN A 285 -7.04 17.41 -12.58
N LEU A 286 -7.21 17.41 -11.26
CA LEU A 286 -7.91 16.35 -10.53
C LEU A 286 -9.40 16.27 -10.88
N ARG A 287 -9.98 17.33 -11.47
CA ARG A 287 -11.35 17.35 -12.01
C ARG A 287 -11.44 17.00 -13.49
N PHE A 288 -10.31 16.80 -14.17
CA PHE A 288 -10.30 16.40 -15.56
C PHE A 288 -10.90 15.00 -15.73
N ARG A 289 -11.89 14.88 -16.60
CA ARG A 289 -12.55 13.61 -16.92
C ARG A 289 -11.95 13.03 -18.18
N CYS A 290 -11.05 12.06 -18.01
CA CYS A 290 -10.46 11.37 -19.14
C CYS A 290 -11.47 10.42 -19.80
N SER A 291 -11.48 10.35 -21.12
CA SER A 291 -12.30 9.43 -21.92
C SER A 291 -11.72 8.02 -22.03
N CYS A 292 -10.71 7.66 -21.23
CA CYS A 292 -10.03 6.36 -21.27
C CYS A 292 -10.84 5.19 -20.66
N GLY A 293 -12.11 5.42 -20.29
CA GLY A 293 -12.98 4.42 -19.68
C GLY A 293 -12.67 4.08 -18.21
N LEU A 294 -11.71 4.76 -17.58
CA LEU A 294 -11.41 4.59 -16.16
C LEU A 294 -12.49 5.17 -15.25
N PHE A 295 -12.98 6.36 -15.63
CA PHE A 295 -13.98 7.11 -14.87
C PHE A 295 -15.40 6.73 -15.31
N GLY A 296 -16.36 6.88 -14.41
CA GLY A 296 -17.72 6.34 -14.54
C GLY A 296 -17.84 4.87 -14.10
N GLN A 297 -16.77 4.28 -13.57
CA GLN A 297 -16.71 2.90 -13.09
C GLN A 297 -16.56 2.86 -11.56
N MET A 298 -16.71 1.67 -10.97
CA MET A 298 -16.43 1.45 -9.55
C MET A 298 -14.93 1.59 -9.25
N ALA A 299 -14.56 2.11 -8.08
CA ALA A 299 -13.17 2.39 -7.73
C ALA A 299 -12.29 1.13 -7.75
N HIS A 300 -12.84 -0.04 -7.37
CA HIS A 300 -12.09 -1.30 -7.45
C HIS A 300 -11.73 -1.70 -8.89
N VAL A 301 -12.47 -1.23 -9.89
CA VAL A 301 -12.14 -1.45 -11.29
C VAL A 301 -10.85 -0.72 -11.61
N ALA A 302 -10.59 0.45 -11.04
CA ALA A 302 -9.36 1.20 -11.21
C ALA A 302 -8.24 0.67 -10.30
N ILE A 303 -8.55 0.43 -9.03
CA ILE A 303 -7.60 0.01 -7.98
C ILE A 303 -8.11 -1.30 -7.37
N PRO A 304 -7.73 -2.46 -7.94
CA PRO A 304 -8.23 -3.76 -7.46
C PRO A 304 -7.80 -4.10 -6.02
N GLY A 305 -6.68 -3.51 -5.55
CA GLY A 305 -6.12 -3.74 -4.22
C GLY A 305 -6.87 -3.08 -3.05
N LEU A 306 -7.95 -2.33 -3.30
CA LEU A 306 -8.74 -1.69 -2.25
C LEU A 306 -9.32 -2.74 -1.30
N LYS A 307 -8.94 -2.69 -0.01
CA LYS A 307 -9.38 -3.67 0.99
C LYS A 307 -10.80 -3.40 1.51
N HIS A 308 -11.20 -2.13 1.60
CA HIS A 308 -12.45 -1.73 2.25
C HIS A 308 -13.67 -1.91 1.31
N PRO A 309 -14.73 -2.67 1.68
CA PRO A 309 -15.86 -2.97 0.80
C PRO A 309 -16.57 -1.71 0.25
N LEU A 310 -16.82 -0.71 1.09
CA LEU A 310 -17.43 0.55 0.65
C LEU A 310 -16.53 1.38 -0.28
N ALA A 311 -15.21 1.27 -0.14
CA ALA A 311 -14.28 1.91 -1.07
C ALA A 311 -14.41 1.26 -2.45
N ARG A 312 -14.48 -0.08 -2.48
CA ARG A 312 -14.64 -0.86 -3.71
C ARG A 312 -15.94 -0.56 -4.45
N ALA A 313 -17.03 -0.34 -3.73
CA ALA A 313 -18.39 -0.16 -4.28
C ALA A 313 -18.72 1.29 -4.71
N LYS A 314 -17.81 2.25 -4.52
CA LYS A 314 -18.04 3.63 -4.94
C LYS A 314 -17.71 3.85 -6.42
N THR A 315 -18.60 4.52 -7.14
CA THR A 315 -18.31 5.04 -8.49
C THR A 315 -17.38 6.24 -8.42
N VAL A 316 -16.43 6.33 -9.35
CA VAL A 316 -15.50 7.47 -9.47
C VAL A 316 -15.70 8.21 -10.79
N ASN A 317 -15.89 9.51 -10.74
CA ASN A 317 -16.16 10.35 -11.92
C ASN A 317 -14.94 11.13 -12.41
N ASP A 318 -13.96 11.35 -11.54
CA ASP A 318 -12.73 12.08 -11.83
C ASP A 318 -11.55 11.56 -10.98
N MET A 319 -10.36 12.10 -11.24
CA MET A 319 -9.14 11.68 -10.53
C MET A 319 -9.20 12.03 -9.04
N PHE A 320 -9.84 13.15 -8.67
CA PHE A 320 -10.01 13.54 -7.28
C PHE A 320 -10.81 12.50 -6.50
N GLU A 321 -11.96 12.04 -7.02
CA GLU A 321 -12.79 11.04 -6.36
C GLU A 321 -12.06 9.70 -6.21
N LEU A 322 -11.33 9.27 -7.23
CA LEU A 322 -10.52 8.04 -7.17
C LEU A 322 -9.41 8.16 -6.13
N ALA A 323 -8.69 9.28 -6.11
CA ALA A 323 -7.62 9.55 -5.16
C ALA A 323 -8.14 9.68 -3.72
N ASN A 324 -9.30 10.32 -3.51
CA ASN A 324 -9.95 10.42 -2.20
C ASN A 324 -10.29 9.03 -1.64
N ILE A 325 -10.88 8.16 -2.46
CA ILE A 325 -11.20 6.77 -2.05
C ILE A 325 -9.93 6.00 -1.71
N ALA A 326 -8.90 6.09 -2.55
CA ALA A 326 -7.61 5.45 -2.30
C ALA A 326 -6.98 5.96 -1.01
N SER A 327 -6.95 7.28 -0.80
CA SER A 327 -6.44 7.90 0.42
C SER A 327 -7.15 7.41 1.68
N ILE A 328 -8.48 7.32 1.67
CA ILE A 328 -9.24 6.83 2.83
C ILE A 328 -9.01 5.33 3.06
N SER A 329 -9.02 4.52 1.99
CA SER A 329 -8.84 3.06 2.07
C SER A 329 -7.47 2.69 2.64
N GLU A 330 -6.42 3.32 2.10
CA GLU A 330 -5.02 3.01 2.41
C GLU A 330 -4.53 3.64 3.71
N GLN A 331 -5.38 4.38 4.43
CA GLN A 331 -4.98 4.99 5.70
C GLN A 331 -4.92 3.95 6.82
N GLU A 332 -3.72 3.49 7.18
CA GLU A 332 -3.51 2.39 8.14
C GLU A 332 -3.92 2.76 9.57
N CYS A 333 -3.81 4.03 9.96
CA CYS A 333 -4.11 4.48 11.32
C CYS A 333 -5.61 4.68 11.58
N TRP A 334 -6.48 4.46 10.59
CA TRP A 334 -7.93 4.59 10.74
C TRP A 334 -8.57 3.23 10.95
N SER A 335 -9.47 3.14 11.93
CA SER A 335 -10.38 1.99 12.07
C SER A 335 -11.33 1.93 10.87
N ASP A 336 -11.83 0.73 10.56
CA ASP A 336 -12.79 0.54 9.46
C ASP A 336 -14.04 1.40 9.65
N GLU A 337 -14.53 1.56 10.88
CA GLU A 337 -15.64 2.46 11.22
C GLU A 337 -15.39 3.91 10.83
N ARG A 338 -14.15 4.39 11.03
CA ARG A 338 -13.75 5.75 10.66
C ARG A 338 -13.64 5.89 9.14
N LYS A 339 -13.07 4.89 8.47
CA LYS A 339 -13.00 4.84 6.99
C LYS A 339 -14.38 4.84 6.38
N GLU A 340 -15.28 4.01 6.87
CA GLU A 340 -16.67 3.95 6.46
C GLU A 340 -17.39 5.30 6.65
N ARG A 341 -17.24 5.92 7.82
CA ARG A 341 -17.82 7.24 8.08
C ARG A 341 -17.33 8.29 7.08
N GLU A 342 -16.04 8.29 6.79
CA GLU A 342 -15.46 9.24 5.84
C GLU A 342 -15.90 8.95 4.40
N LEU A 343 -15.94 7.66 4.00
CA LEU A 343 -16.45 7.26 2.69
C LEU A 343 -17.94 7.62 2.53
N ARG A 344 -18.76 7.59 3.58
CA ARG A 344 -20.17 8.01 3.48
C ARG A 344 -20.36 9.53 3.35
N ARG A 345 -19.34 10.35 3.61
CA ARG A 345 -19.42 11.81 3.46
C ARG A 345 -19.44 12.21 1.98
N LYS A 346 -20.47 12.94 1.56
CA LYS A 346 -20.62 13.45 0.18
C LYS A 346 -19.52 14.43 -0.25
N HIS A 347 -18.93 15.14 0.71
CA HIS A 347 -17.92 16.18 0.47
C HIS A 347 -16.65 15.92 1.28
N SER A 348 -16.22 14.66 1.37
CA SER A 348 -14.90 14.37 1.95
C SER A 348 -13.82 15.06 1.12
N GLN A 349 -12.95 15.80 1.80
CA GLN A 349 -11.80 16.49 1.20
C GLN A 349 -10.49 15.75 1.46
N TYR A 350 -10.56 14.57 2.09
CA TYR A 350 -9.38 13.86 2.54
C TYR A 350 -8.55 13.38 1.36
N LEU A 351 -7.32 13.84 1.26
CA LEU A 351 -6.41 13.49 0.19
C LEU A 351 -5.00 13.34 0.76
N SER A 352 -4.36 12.23 0.46
CA SER A 352 -2.99 11.91 0.84
C SER A 352 -2.12 11.80 -0.41
N PRO A 353 -0.83 12.17 -0.34
CA PRO A 353 0.10 12.00 -1.45
C PRO A 353 0.15 10.55 -1.95
N TYR A 354 0.19 9.58 -1.03
CA TYR A 354 0.19 8.16 -1.36
C TYR A 354 -1.09 7.71 -2.08
N GLY A 355 -2.28 8.07 -1.58
CA GLY A 355 -3.54 7.69 -2.21
C GLY A 355 -3.73 8.31 -3.60
N LEU A 356 -3.29 9.57 -3.77
CA LEU A 356 -3.25 10.20 -5.08
C LEU A 356 -2.29 9.47 -6.02
N ALA A 357 -1.10 9.12 -5.54
CA ALA A 357 -0.11 8.44 -6.35
C ALA A 357 -0.57 7.02 -6.77
N VAL A 358 -1.28 6.28 -5.91
CA VAL A 358 -1.95 5.01 -6.27
C VAL A 358 -2.98 5.21 -7.38
N ALA A 359 -3.80 6.26 -7.29
CA ALA A 359 -4.79 6.59 -8.32
C ALA A 359 -4.13 7.02 -9.66
N MET A 360 -3.05 7.80 -9.58
CA MET A 360 -2.24 8.20 -10.74
C MET A 360 -1.58 6.99 -11.40
N ASP A 361 -1.06 6.04 -10.62
CA ASP A 361 -0.48 4.79 -11.12
C ASP A 361 -1.52 3.94 -11.85
N ALA A 362 -2.71 3.78 -11.27
CA ALA A 362 -3.82 3.08 -11.90
C ALA A 362 -4.22 3.73 -13.24
N HIS A 363 -4.22 5.07 -13.32
CA HIS A 363 -4.57 5.78 -14.54
C HIS A 363 -3.48 5.73 -15.61
N ARG A 364 -2.20 5.92 -15.26
CA ARG A 364 -1.10 5.90 -16.24
C ARG A 364 -0.96 4.53 -16.90
N ARG A 365 -1.24 3.44 -16.19
CA ARG A 365 -1.24 2.08 -16.76
C ARG A 365 -2.31 1.86 -17.84
N ARG A 366 -3.39 2.65 -17.81
CA ARG A 366 -4.54 2.51 -18.73
C ARG A 366 -4.56 3.55 -19.84
N CYS A 367 -4.02 4.73 -19.59
CA CYS A 367 -4.07 5.85 -20.51
C CYS A 367 -2.65 6.28 -20.90
N PRO A 368 -2.15 5.91 -22.10
CA PRO A 368 -0.82 6.29 -22.56
C PRO A 368 -0.62 7.81 -22.61
N LEU A 369 -1.68 8.54 -22.94
CA LEU A 369 -1.67 10.01 -22.99
C LEU A 369 -1.52 10.64 -21.60
N TYR A 370 -2.11 10.02 -20.57
CA TYR A 370 -1.92 10.43 -19.19
C TYR A 370 -0.53 10.06 -18.70
N ALA A 371 -0.05 8.85 -19.00
CA ALA A 371 1.29 8.41 -18.66
C ALA A 371 2.36 9.37 -19.19
N LYS A 372 2.28 9.72 -20.48
CA LYS A 372 3.18 10.72 -21.09
C LYS A 372 3.16 12.05 -20.35
N ARG A 373 1.97 12.56 -20.03
CA ARG A 373 1.82 13.84 -19.32
C ARG A 373 2.38 13.79 -17.90
N VAL A 374 2.28 12.65 -17.20
CA VAL A 374 2.87 12.42 -15.87
C VAL A 374 4.39 12.37 -15.93
N GLU A 375 4.96 11.75 -16.96
CA GLU A 375 6.42 11.73 -17.17
C GLU A 375 6.96 13.14 -17.44
N GLU A 376 6.28 13.92 -18.28
CA GLU A 376 6.58 15.34 -18.49
C GLU A 376 6.43 16.18 -17.21
N ALA A 377 5.66 15.69 -16.24
CA ALA A 377 5.35 16.41 -15.02
C ALA A 377 6.42 16.31 -13.93
N ARG A 378 7.38 15.39 -14.08
CA ARG A 378 8.38 15.06 -13.07
C ARG A 378 9.26 16.27 -12.75
N GLY A 379 9.53 16.49 -11.46
CA GLY A 379 10.40 17.58 -10.98
C GLY A 379 9.77 18.98 -11.04
N MET A 380 8.54 19.12 -11.50
CA MET A 380 7.82 20.41 -11.53
C MET A 380 6.97 20.61 -10.27
N LYS A 381 6.74 21.88 -9.91
CA LYS A 381 5.76 22.27 -8.88
C LYS A 381 4.51 22.83 -9.53
N TYR A 382 3.36 22.49 -8.97
CA TYR A 382 2.06 22.85 -9.52
C TYR A 382 1.28 23.75 -8.58
N ASP A 383 0.47 24.62 -9.17
CA ASP A 383 -0.69 25.21 -8.51
C ASP A 383 -1.95 24.64 -9.16
N HIS A 384 -2.80 24.02 -8.35
CA HIS A 384 -4.03 23.40 -8.81
C HIS A 384 -5.21 24.37 -8.58
N PRO A 385 -6.13 24.53 -9.55
CA PRO A 385 -7.37 25.30 -9.36
C PRO A 385 -8.18 24.82 -8.15
N ALA A 386 -9.03 25.66 -7.58
CA ALA A 386 -9.86 25.25 -6.46
C ALA A 386 -10.80 24.09 -6.87
N ILE A 387 -10.70 22.96 -6.15
CA ILE A 387 -11.52 21.76 -6.36
C ILE A 387 -12.93 21.95 -5.79
N TYR A 388 -13.04 22.82 -4.79
CA TYR A 388 -14.26 23.19 -4.09
C TYR A 388 -14.44 24.71 -4.09
N PRO A 389 -15.68 25.21 -3.93
CA PRO A 389 -15.95 26.63 -3.75
C PRO A 389 -15.32 27.24 -2.49
N TRP A 390 -14.93 26.40 -1.52
CA TRP A 390 -14.32 26.79 -0.26
C TRP A 390 -12.85 26.36 -0.18
N PRO A 391 -12.02 26.98 0.68
CA PRO A 391 -10.62 26.62 0.84
C PRO A 391 -10.44 25.16 1.30
N CYS A 392 -9.58 24.40 0.63
CA CYS A 392 -9.15 23.09 1.10
C CYS A 392 -8.10 23.24 2.21
N GLU A 393 -8.14 22.32 3.18
CA GLU A 393 -7.15 22.26 4.27
C GLU A 393 -5.74 21.89 3.78
N TYR A 394 -5.61 21.35 2.57
CA TYR A 394 -4.35 20.84 2.04
C TYR A 394 -3.91 21.54 0.75
N PRO A 395 -2.61 21.81 0.58
CA PRO A 395 -2.06 22.38 -0.65
C PRO A 395 -2.02 21.31 -1.75
N ILE A 396 -3.09 21.21 -2.54
CA ILE A 396 -3.26 20.19 -3.60
C ILE A 396 -2.07 20.14 -4.57
N GLY A 397 -1.52 21.30 -4.95
CA GLY A 397 -0.38 21.36 -5.85
C GLY A 397 0.90 20.72 -5.29
N ASP A 398 1.11 20.83 -3.97
CA ASP A 398 2.24 20.18 -3.29
C ASP A 398 1.98 18.67 -3.13
N ILE A 399 0.74 18.26 -2.82
CA ILE A 399 0.33 16.84 -2.81
C ILE A 399 0.53 16.20 -4.17
N LEU A 400 0.19 16.90 -5.26
CA LEU A 400 0.36 16.40 -6.63
C LEU A 400 1.84 16.20 -6.96
N ALA A 401 2.70 17.16 -6.62
CA ALA A 401 4.13 17.05 -6.86
C ALA A 401 4.75 15.89 -6.07
N GLU A 402 4.34 15.73 -4.81
CA GLU A 402 4.78 14.63 -3.95
C GLU A 402 4.29 13.27 -4.48
N ALA A 403 3.03 13.19 -4.92
CA ALA A 403 2.46 11.99 -5.52
C ALA A 403 3.22 11.56 -6.78
N ILE A 404 3.57 12.50 -7.66
CA ILE A 404 4.38 12.22 -8.87
C ILE A 404 5.75 11.65 -8.49
N MET A 405 6.39 12.16 -7.44
CA MET A 405 7.67 11.63 -6.96
C MET A 405 7.53 10.21 -6.38
N MET A 406 6.40 9.89 -5.75
CA MET A 406 6.13 8.57 -5.19
C MET A 406 5.87 7.50 -6.26
N LEU A 407 5.54 7.86 -7.50
CA LEU A 407 5.17 6.90 -8.55
C LEU A 407 6.26 5.87 -8.90
N ASP A 408 7.53 6.16 -8.63
CA ASP A 408 8.63 5.19 -8.81
C ASP A 408 8.78 4.24 -7.62
N GLN A 409 8.26 4.65 -6.46
CA GLN A 409 8.31 3.89 -5.20
C GLN A 409 7.03 3.08 -4.96
N ILE A 410 5.96 3.39 -5.71
CA ILE A 410 4.73 2.61 -5.71
C ILE A 410 4.98 1.35 -6.52
N GLU A 411 5.59 0.39 -5.83
CA GLU A 411 5.10 -0.96 -5.93
C GLU A 411 3.67 -0.89 -5.41
N MET A 412 2.69 -0.77 -6.33
CA MET A 412 1.36 -1.27 -6.03
C MET A 412 1.55 -2.60 -5.29
N PRO A 413 0.72 -2.95 -4.30
CA PRO A 413 0.50 -4.35 -4.01
C PRO A 413 -0.17 -4.96 -5.26
N LEU A 414 0.57 -5.08 -6.36
CA LEU A 414 0.70 -6.30 -7.11
C LEU A 414 0.95 -7.34 -6.03
N LEU A 415 -0.16 -7.82 -5.44
CA LEU A 415 -0.29 -9.13 -4.88
C LEU A 415 1.07 -9.68 -4.44
N ASN A 416 1.50 -9.31 -3.22
CA ASN A 416 2.76 -9.74 -2.63
C ASN A 416 3.09 -11.19 -3.05
N HIS A 417 4.22 -11.36 -3.75
CA HIS A 417 4.85 -12.64 -4.12
C HIS A 417 4.05 -13.62 -5.01
N HIS A 418 3.94 -13.41 -6.33
CA HIS A 418 3.39 -14.44 -7.25
C HIS A 418 4.28 -14.82 -8.42
N MET A 419 5.56 -15.10 -8.17
CA MET A 419 6.24 -16.09 -9.02
C MET A 419 5.92 -17.53 -8.60
N ASP A 420 5.26 -17.71 -7.45
CA ASP A 420 4.93 -19.02 -6.84
C ASP A 420 3.45 -19.43 -6.95
N ARG A 421 2.58 -18.60 -7.56
CA ARG A 421 1.17 -18.99 -7.74
C ARG A 421 1.00 -19.75 -9.04
N ARG A 422 0.56 -21.00 -8.93
CA ARG A 422 0.08 -21.78 -10.07
C ARG A 422 -1.03 -21.02 -10.80
N THR A 423 -0.81 -20.71 -12.07
CA THR A 423 -1.80 -20.07 -12.93
C THR A 423 -2.50 -21.13 -13.78
N PHE A 424 -3.82 -21.16 -13.73
CA PHE A 424 -4.61 -22.08 -14.55
C PHE A 424 -5.09 -21.38 -15.81
N ILE A 425 -4.73 -21.89 -16.99
CA ILE A 425 -5.14 -21.35 -18.29
C ILE A 425 -5.98 -22.41 -19.00
N ALA A 426 -7.27 -22.11 -19.20
CA ALA A 426 -8.20 -22.94 -19.93
C ALA A 426 -8.27 -22.51 -21.40
N LEU A 427 -7.99 -23.44 -22.31
CA LEU A 427 -8.00 -23.23 -23.75
C LEU A 427 -9.04 -24.14 -24.43
N PRO A 428 -9.75 -23.66 -25.46
CA PRO A 428 -10.70 -24.50 -26.20
C PRO A 428 -9.97 -25.56 -27.06
N THR A 429 -10.73 -26.54 -27.55
CA THR A 429 -10.24 -27.63 -28.42
C THR A 429 -9.54 -27.18 -29.71
N SER A 430 -9.73 -25.93 -30.15
CA SER A 430 -8.94 -25.35 -31.23
C SER A 430 -7.44 -25.32 -30.93
N PHE A 431 -7.04 -25.43 -29.66
CA PHE A 431 -5.65 -25.51 -29.19
C PHE A 431 -5.19 -26.95 -28.90
N ALA A 432 -5.85 -27.98 -29.43
CA ALA A 432 -5.56 -29.38 -29.11
C ALA A 432 -4.10 -29.84 -29.34
N ARG A 433 -3.30 -29.08 -30.10
CA ARG A 433 -1.89 -29.36 -30.40
C ARG A 433 -0.91 -28.77 -29.38
N LEU A 434 -1.40 -28.14 -28.31
CA LEU A 434 -0.60 -27.46 -27.30
C LEU A 434 0.43 -28.37 -26.65
N ASP A 435 -0.01 -29.49 -26.06
CA ASP A 435 0.83 -30.39 -25.27
C ASP A 435 1.95 -31.04 -26.12
N SER A 436 1.76 -31.14 -27.43
CA SER A 436 2.74 -31.69 -28.37
C SER A 436 3.75 -30.66 -28.91
N GLU A 437 3.46 -29.35 -28.81
CA GLU A 437 4.22 -28.32 -29.55
C GLU A 437 4.69 -27.13 -28.72
N VAL A 438 4.23 -26.98 -27.48
CA VAL A 438 4.57 -25.86 -26.61
C VAL A 438 5.05 -26.36 -25.25
N ALA A 439 6.26 -25.94 -24.86
CA ALA A 439 6.79 -26.11 -23.52
C ALA A 439 6.37 -24.93 -22.62
N TYR A 440 6.08 -25.25 -21.36
CA TYR A 440 5.67 -24.30 -20.34
C TYR A 440 6.17 -24.74 -18.96
N GLU A 441 6.36 -23.78 -18.06
CA GLU A 441 6.85 -24.00 -16.69
C GLU A 441 5.79 -24.67 -15.80
N ASP A 442 6.22 -25.37 -14.74
CA ASP A 442 5.37 -26.09 -13.78
C ASP A 442 4.41 -25.18 -12.97
N ASN A 443 4.68 -23.88 -12.95
CA ASN A 443 3.80 -22.86 -12.34
C ASN A 443 2.62 -22.47 -13.25
N VAL A 444 2.52 -22.99 -14.48
CA VAL A 444 1.39 -22.80 -15.38
C VAL A 444 0.71 -24.13 -15.66
N ILE A 445 -0.58 -24.23 -15.31
CA ILE A 445 -1.41 -25.37 -15.66
C ILE A 445 -2.21 -24.98 -16.90
N LEU A 446 -1.82 -25.50 -18.05
CA LEU A 446 -2.61 -25.42 -19.27
C LEU A 446 -3.62 -26.57 -19.30
N TYR A 447 -4.86 -26.27 -19.67
CA TYR A 447 -5.92 -27.27 -19.80
C TYR A 447 -6.76 -27.04 -21.05
N ILE A 448 -6.77 -28.01 -21.96
CA ILE A 448 -7.62 -28.01 -23.14
C ILE A 448 -8.99 -28.58 -22.76
N TYR A 449 -10.04 -27.77 -22.90
CA TYR A 449 -11.42 -28.18 -22.62
C TYR A 449 -12.22 -28.35 -23.91
N ARG A 450 -13.14 -29.33 -23.89
CA ARG A 450 -14.06 -29.59 -25.02
C ARG A 450 -15.23 -28.63 -25.01
N ASP A 451 -15.80 -28.43 -23.84
CA ASP A 451 -16.95 -27.58 -23.56
C ASP A 451 -16.88 -27.05 -22.13
N PHE A 452 -17.75 -26.10 -21.78
CA PHE A 452 -17.75 -25.51 -20.44
C PHE A 452 -18.15 -26.51 -19.34
N GLY A 453 -18.85 -27.60 -19.67
CA GLY A 453 -19.15 -28.67 -18.73
C GLY A 453 -17.88 -29.44 -18.32
N THR A 454 -17.02 -29.78 -19.29
CA THR A 454 -15.73 -30.43 -19.03
C THR A 454 -14.78 -29.52 -18.25
N LEU A 455 -14.75 -28.23 -18.57
CA LEU A 455 -13.99 -27.22 -17.83
C LEU A 455 -14.48 -27.11 -16.37
N ALA A 456 -15.79 -26.99 -16.19
CA ALA A 456 -16.41 -26.93 -14.86
C ALA A 456 -16.09 -28.18 -14.04
N SER A 457 -16.19 -29.38 -14.64
CA SER A 457 -15.85 -30.63 -13.97
C SER A 457 -14.38 -30.66 -13.57
N LYS A 458 -13.46 -30.22 -14.44
CA LYS A 458 -12.02 -30.17 -14.14
C LYS A 458 -11.74 -29.26 -12.95
N LEU A 459 -12.34 -28.07 -12.93
CA LEU A 459 -12.26 -27.16 -11.80
C LEU A 459 -12.85 -27.82 -10.54
N LEU A 460 -14.07 -28.35 -10.60
CA LEU A 460 -14.72 -29.01 -9.45
C LEU A 460 -13.92 -30.17 -8.86
N THR A 461 -13.22 -30.96 -9.68
CA THR A 461 -12.40 -32.09 -9.20
C THR A 461 -11.00 -31.65 -8.75
N ALA A 462 -10.55 -30.43 -9.08
CA ALA A 462 -9.25 -29.94 -8.65
C ALA A 462 -9.21 -29.82 -7.12
N ARG A 463 -8.23 -30.49 -6.49
CA ARG A 463 -8.01 -30.46 -5.03
C ARG A 463 -7.47 -29.12 -4.55
N GLU A 464 -6.73 -28.42 -5.41
CA GLU A 464 -6.09 -27.15 -5.10
C GLU A 464 -6.94 -25.97 -5.55
N VAL A 465 -7.01 -24.93 -4.72
CA VAL A 465 -7.73 -23.70 -5.02
C VAL A 465 -6.89 -22.83 -5.96
N MET A 466 -7.32 -22.70 -7.22
CA MET A 466 -6.67 -21.85 -8.23
C MET A 466 -6.98 -20.38 -7.97
N LYS A 467 -5.97 -19.59 -7.58
CA LYS A 467 -6.12 -18.15 -7.29
C LYS A 467 -5.87 -17.25 -8.51
N ALA A 468 -5.44 -17.80 -9.63
CA ALA A 468 -5.24 -17.10 -10.90
C ALA A 468 -5.75 -17.99 -12.03
N VAL A 469 -6.81 -17.53 -12.71
CA VAL A 469 -7.51 -18.30 -13.74
C VAL A 469 -7.66 -17.45 -14.99
N VAL A 470 -7.23 -17.99 -16.13
CA VAL A 470 -7.40 -17.40 -17.46
C VAL A 470 -8.28 -18.34 -18.27
N ILE A 471 -9.39 -17.84 -18.81
CA ILE A 471 -10.32 -18.63 -19.64
C ILE A 471 -10.38 -17.99 -21.02
N VAL A 472 -9.89 -18.71 -22.01
CA VAL A 472 -10.12 -18.38 -23.42
C VAL A 472 -11.47 -18.98 -23.80
N TRP A 473 -12.40 -18.15 -24.25
CA TRP A 473 -13.73 -18.57 -24.66
C TRP A 473 -13.70 -19.44 -25.92
N PRO A 474 -14.66 -20.37 -26.09
CA PRO A 474 -14.69 -21.26 -27.23
C PRO A 474 -15.19 -20.55 -28.50
N ASP A 475 -15.00 -21.21 -29.64
CA ASP A 475 -15.39 -20.67 -30.96
C ASP A 475 -16.92 -20.63 -31.16
N ASN A 476 -17.67 -21.42 -30.38
CA ASN A 476 -19.13 -21.54 -30.47
C ASN A 476 -19.77 -21.19 -29.13
N LEU A 477 -21.01 -20.69 -29.16
CA LEU A 477 -21.72 -20.33 -27.94
C LEU A 477 -21.95 -21.53 -27.00
N PRO A 478 -21.48 -21.47 -25.73
CA PRO A 478 -21.72 -22.52 -24.75
C PRO A 478 -23.20 -22.62 -24.37
N GLU A 479 -23.65 -23.83 -24.03
CA GLU A 479 -25.02 -24.05 -23.54
C GLU A 479 -25.24 -23.39 -22.17
N SER A 480 -26.46 -22.91 -21.90
CA SER A 480 -26.82 -22.25 -20.63
C SER A 480 -26.54 -23.11 -19.39
N ARG A 481 -26.71 -24.44 -19.49
CA ARG A 481 -26.42 -25.36 -18.40
C ARG A 481 -24.92 -25.39 -18.08
N GLN A 482 -24.08 -25.46 -19.10
CA GLN A 482 -22.64 -25.53 -18.97
C GLN A 482 -22.06 -24.21 -18.43
N MET A 483 -22.59 -23.07 -18.88
CA MET A 483 -22.23 -21.76 -18.32
C MET A 483 -22.50 -21.67 -16.82
N ARG A 484 -23.68 -22.15 -16.37
CA ARG A 484 -24.02 -22.18 -14.93
C ARG A 484 -23.07 -23.08 -14.14
N GLN A 485 -22.71 -24.25 -14.68
CA GLN A 485 -21.75 -25.16 -14.03
C GLN A 485 -20.36 -24.51 -13.90
N LEU A 486 -19.90 -23.86 -14.98
CA LEU A 486 -18.63 -23.14 -14.96
C LEU A 486 -18.64 -22.04 -13.91
N LEU A 487 -19.72 -21.25 -13.85
CA LEU A 487 -19.88 -20.18 -12.88
C LEU A 487 -19.77 -20.67 -11.43
N ILE A 488 -20.46 -21.76 -11.07
CA ILE A 488 -20.38 -22.39 -9.74
C ILE A 488 -18.93 -22.82 -9.45
N SER A 489 -18.26 -23.42 -10.44
CA SER A 489 -16.88 -23.90 -10.26
C SER A 489 -15.89 -22.75 -10.06
N ILE A 490 -16.03 -21.66 -10.82
CA ILE A 490 -15.20 -20.45 -10.70
C ILE A 490 -15.40 -19.80 -9.33
N GLU A 491 -16.65 -19.67 -8.89
CA GLU A 491 -16.97 -19.11 -7.57
C GLU A 491 -16.26 -19.85 -6.45
N ARG A 492 -16.30 -21.18 -6.48
CA ARG A 492 -15.61 -22.01 -5.48
C ARG A 492 -14.10 -21.76 -5.43
N HIS A 493 -13.47 -21.57 -6.58
CA HIS A 493 -12.02 -21.37 -6.66
C HIS A 493 -11.57 -19.95 -6.28
N LEU A 494 -12.45 -18.96 -6.41
CA LEU A 494 -12.08 -17.55 -6.25
C LEU A 494 -12.89 -16.83 -5.16
N GLN A 495 -13.61 -17.59 -4.32
CA GLN A 495 -14.46 -17.08 -3.24
C GLN A 495 -13.64 -16.27 -2.22
N ASP A 496 -12.44 -16.74 -1.89
CA ASP A 496 -11.50 -16.08 -0.95
C ASP A 496 -10.62 -15.03 -1.65
N GLY A 497 -11.00 -14.60 -2.85
CA GLY A 497 -10.23 -13.71 -3.71
C GLY A 497 -9.27 -14.42 -4.66
N GLY A 498 -8.78 -13.67 -5.64
CA GLY A 498 -7.96 -14.18 -6.74
C GLY A 498 -8.14 -13.31 -7.99
N THR A 499 -7.67 -13.81 -9.13
CA THR A 499 -7.71 -13.10 -10.41
C THR A 499 -8.31 -13.99 -11.49
N LEU A 500 -9.24 -13.44 -12.25
CA LEU A 500 -9.94 -14.09 -13.36
C LEU A 500 -9.86 -13.22 -14.61
N ALA A 501 -9.37 -13.78 -15.71
CA ALA A 501 -9.33 -13.09 -16.99
C ALA A 501 -10.09 -13.90 -18.06
N PHE A 502 -10.99 -13.24 -18.77
CA PHE A 502 -11.68 -13.81 -19.92
C PHE A 502 -11.11 -13.23 -21.21
N LEU A 503 -10.68 -14.10 -22.11
CA LEU A 503 -10.14 -13.72 -23.41
C LEU A 503 -10.92 -14.36 -24.55
N PRO A 504 -10.96 -13.73 -25.72
CA PRO A 504 -11.52 -14.35 -26.91
C PRO A 504 -10.59 -15.41 -27.50
N SER A 505 -11.18 -16.39 -28.17
CA SER A 505 -10.46 -17.19 -29.19
C SER A 505 -9.98 -16.26 -30.34
N PRO A 506 -8.89 -16.58 -31.05
CA PRO A 506 -8.47 -15.81 -32.22
C PRO A 506 -9.63 -15.59 -33.20
N TYR A 507 -9.74 -14.37 -33.72
CA TYR A 507 -10.82 -13.96 -34.60
C TYR A 507 -10.73 -14.66 -35.97
N GLU A 508 -11.89 -15.01 -36.54
CA GLU A 508 -12.01 -15.58 -37.88
C GLU A 508 -13.17 -14.95 -38.64
N ASP A 509 -12.92 -14.45 -39.87
CA ASP A 509 -13.96 -13.81 -40.69
C ASP A 509 -15.16 -14.72 -40.93
N ARG A 510 -14.90 -16.00 -41.17
CA ARG A 510 -15.96 -17.00 -41.40
C ARG A 510 -16.89 -17.21 -40.21
N ASN A 511 -16.47 -16.83 -39.00
CA ASN A 511 -17.21 -17.01 -37.76
C ASN A 511 -17.51 -15.67 -37.08
N ALA A 512 -17.46 -14.55 -37.82
CA ALA A 512 -17.54 -13.21 -37.24
C ALA A 512 -18.84 -12.95 -36.46
N GLU A 513 -19.98 -13.43 -36.96
CA GLU A 513 -21.29 -13.26 -36.30
C GLU A 513 -21.35 -14.00 -34.96
N GLU A 514 -20.96 -15.28 -34.96
CA GLU A 514 -20.95 -16.09 -33.74
C GLU A 514 -19.89 -15.59 -32.76
N TRP A 515 -18.69 -15.21 -33.23
CA TRP A 515 -17.65 -14.62 -32.40
C TRP A 515 -18.14 -13.34 -31.69
N ARG A 516 -18.85 -12.46 -32.41
CA ARG A 516 -19.48 -11.27 -31.81
C ARG A 516 -20.51 -11.66 -30.76
N ARG A 517 -21.38 -12.61 -31.08
CA ARG A 517 -22.42 -13.11 -30.17
C ARG A 517 -21.83 -13.71 -28.89
N VAL A 518 -20.76 -14.50 -29.00
CA VAL A 518 -20.04 -15.05 -27.85
C VAL A 518 -19.47 -13.92 -26.99
N GLY A 519 -18.87 -12.90 -27.60
CA GLY A 519 -18.36 -11.74 -26.85
C GLY A 519 -19.45 -10.95 -26.12
N GLU A 520 -20.65 -10.81 -26.70
CA GLU A 520 -21.80 -10.19 -26.04
C GLU A 520 -22.28 -11.02 -24.84
N VAL A 521 -22.32 -12.34 -24.97
CA VAL A 521 -22.66 -13.24 -23.86
C VAL A 521 -21.57 -13.23 -22.79
N CYS A 522 -20.29 -13.17 -23.17
CA CYS A 522 -19.18 -13.00 -22.24
C CYS A 522 -19.34 -11.71 -21.42
N ARG A 523 -19.73 -10.60 -22.05
CA ARG A 523 -20.00 -9.34 -21.36
C ARG A 523 -21.04 -9.51 -20.25
N GLU A 524 -22.18 -10.13 -20.55
CA GLU A 524 -23.24 -10.37 -19.57
C GLU A 524 -22.82 -11.39 -18.50
N PHE A 525 -22.05 -12.42 -18.87
CA PHE A 525 -21.49 -13.39 -17.94
C PHE A 525 -20.54 -12.73 -16.92
N VAL A 526 -19.63 -11.88 -17.39
CA VAL A 526 -18.72 -11.13 -16.52
C VAL A 526 -19.49 -10.13 -15.67
N ARG A 527 -20.45 -9.40 -16.25
CA ARG A 527 -21.31 -8.46 -15.53
C ARG A 527 -22.01 -9.15 -14.35
N PHE A 528 -22.57 -10.34 -14.56
CA PHE A 528 -23.20 -11.14 -13.50
C PHE A 528 -22.20 -11.59 -12.42
N LEU A 529 -20.99 -12.00 -12.80
CA LEU A 529 -19.94 -12.35 -11.83
C LEU A 529 -19.51 -11.16 -10.97
N THR A 530 -19.38 -9.98 -11.59
CA THR A 530 -18.91 -8.75 -10.92
C THR A 530 -20.02 -7.91 -10.28
N ASP A 531 -21.27 -8.41 -10.28
CA ASP A 531 -22.38 -7.68 -9.69
C ASP A 531 -22.13 -7.42 -8.19
N PRO A 532 -22.26 -6.18 -7.71
CA PRO A 532 -21.97 -5.85 -6.31
C PRO A 532 -22.78 -6.65 -5.29
N SER A 533 -24.00 -7.09 -5.63
CA SER A 533 -24.86 -7.89 -4.75
C SER A 533 -24.31 -9.29 -4.47
N ARG A 534 -23.42 -9.78 -5.35
CA ARG A 534 -22.84 -11.12 -5.25
C ARG A 534 -21.64 -11.17 -4.31
N ASN A 535 -21.08 -10.01 -3.96
CA ASN A 535 -19.91 -9.88 -3.08
C ASN A 535 -18.73 -10.78 -3.49
N PHE A 536 -18.57 -11.03 -4.80
CA PHE A 536 -17.51 -11.88 -5.31
C PHE A 536 -16.16 -11.16 -5.19
N LEU A 537 -15.25 -11.70 -4.39
CA LEU A 537 -14.04 -10.99 -4.00
C LEU A 537 -12.96 -10.95 -5.09
N ALA A 538 -13.04 -11.83 -6.09
CA ALA A 538 -12.06 -11.97 -7.16
C ALA A 538 -11.99 -10.76 -8.10
N VAL A 539 -10.77 -10.42 -8.52
CA VAL A 539 -10.54 -9.43 -9.57
C VAL A 539 -10.84 -10.07 -10.91
N THR A 540 -11.97 -9.71 -11.51
CA THR A 540 -12.38 -10.23 -12.82
C THR A 540 -12.14 -9.20 -13.91
N ARG A 541 -11.55 -9.62 -15.03
CA ARG A 541 -11.33 -8.79 -16.22
C ARG A 541 -11.92 -9.42 -17.47
N ASP A 542 -12.69 -8.61 -18.19
CA ASP A 542 -13.21 -8.94 -19.52
C ASP A 542 -12.31 -8.34 -20.60
N HIS A 543 -11.51 -9.16 -21.27
CA HIS A 543 -10.75 -8.78 -22.46
C HIS A 543 -11.47 -9.17 -23.75
N TYR A 544 -12.61 -9.87 -23.68
CA TYR A 544 -13.38 -10.23 -24.86
C TYR A 544 -14.27 -9.06 -25.30
N SER A 545 -15.15 -8.58 -24.44
CA SER A 545 -16.16 -7.62 -24.88
C SER A 545 -15.58 -6.27 -25.30
N GLY A 546 -14.38 -5.93 -24.81
CA GLY A 546 -13.64 -4.71 -25.19
C GLY A 546 -13.13 -4.73 -26.63
N VAL A 547 -13.01 -5.90 -27.26
CA VAL A 547 -12.53 -6.03 -28.65
C VAL A 547 -13.64 -6.23 -29.68
N LEU A 548 -14.91 -6.18 -29.26
CA LEU A 548 -16.04 -6.23 -30.18
C LEU A 548 -16.12 -5.00 -31.10
N ASP A 549 -15.73 -3.84 -30.58
CA ASP A 549 -15.80 -2.57 -31.32
C ASP A 549 -14.44 -2.20 -31.93
N HIS A 550 -13.37 -2.30 -31.14
CA HIS A 550 -12.01 -1.99 -31.59
C HIS A 550 -10.97 -2.80 -30.82
N ALA A 551 -10.12 -3.54 -31.54
CA ALA A 551 -9.04 -4.33 -30.96
C ALA A 551 -7.69 -3.71 -31.28
N PRO A 552 -6.81 -3.46 -30.28
CA PRO A 552 -5.44 -3.08 -30.58
C PRO A 552 -4.72 -4.23 -31.31
N TYR A 553 -3.78 -3.92 -32.19
CA TYR A 553 -2.99 -4.92 -32.92
C TYR A 553 -2.21 -5.88 -32.00
N THR A 554 -2.01 -5.49 -30.74
CA THR A 554 -1.38 -6.30 -29.70
C THR A 554 -2.32 -7.30 -29.03
N HIS A 555 -3.63 -7.25 -29.30
CA HIS A 555 -4.61 -8.11 -28.65
C HIS A 555 -4.55 -9.57 -29.18
N PRO A 556 -4.77 -10.59 -28.33
CA PRO A 556 -4.74 -12.00 -28.75
C PRO A 556 -5.80 -12.34 -29.81
N ALA A 557 -6.90 -11.58 -29.84
CA ALA A 557 -7.94 -11.75 -30.87
C ALA A 557 -7.42 -11.57 -32.30
N CYS A 558 -6.49 -10.63 -32.51
CA CYS A 558 -6.07 -10.20 -33.85
C CYS A 558 -4.68 -10.72 -34.25
N CYS A 559 -4.01 -11.47 -33.37
CA CYS A 559 -2.59 -11.77 -33.53
C CYS A 559 -2.26 -12.78 -34.64
N LEU A 560 -3.26 -13.54 -35.11
CA LEU A 560 -3.10 -14.57 -36.14
C LEU A 560 -3.69 -14.18 -37.50
N GLY A 561 -4.12 -12.91 -37.66
CA GLY A 561 -4.83 -12.45 -38.84
C GLY A 561 -6.30 -12.90 -38.87
N VAL A 562 -6.95 -12.76 -40.03
CA VAL A 562 -8.41 -12.93 -40.18
C VAL A 562 -8.88 -14.36 -40.51
N ASN A 563 -7.96 -15.23 -40.93
CA ASN A 563 -8.27 -16.62 -41.29
C ASN A 563 -7.09 -17.54 -40.90
N PRO A 564 -6.85 -17.72 -39.60
CA PRO A 564 -5.63 -18.37 -39.11
C PRO A 564 -5.56 -19.87 -39.41
N ARG A 565 -6.70 -20.57 -39.60
CA ARG A 565 -6.71 -22.02 -39.86
C ARG A 565 -7.68 -22.43 -40.96
N ARG A 566 -7.29 -23.42 -41.78
CA ARG A 566 -8.15 -23.98 -42.83
C ARG A 566 -9.24 -24.86 -42.20
N SER A 567 -10.49 -24.60 -42.55
CA SER A 567 -11.67 -25.42 -42.23
C SER A 567 -11.78 -25.90 -40.76
N GLY A 568 -11.50 -25.02 -39.79
CA GLY A 568 -11.61 -25.37 -38.37
C GLY A 568 -10.54 -26.30 -37.82
N ALA A 569 -9.46 -26.57 -38.57
CA ALA A 569 -8.32 -27.34 -38.06
C ALA A 569 -7.76 -26.73 -36.76
N PRO A 570 -7.16 -27.51 -35.86
CA PRO A 570 -6.48 -26.97 -34.68
C PRO A 570 -5.33 -26.03 -35.06
N PHE A 571 -5.06 -25.04 -34.20
CA PHE A 571 -3.92 -24.15 -34.34
C PHE A 571 -2.61 -24.93 -34.31
N ILE A 572 -1.64 -24.52 -35.12
CA ILE A 572 -0.29 -25.10 -35.12
C ILE A 572 0.57 -24.43 -34.04
N GLY A 573 1.65 -25.07 -33.60
CA GLY A 573 2.54 -24.61 -32.53
C GLY A 573 2.96 -23.14 -32.65
N PRO A 574 3.47 -22.67 -33.81
CA PRO A 574 3.79 -21.26 -34.00
C PRO A 574 2.62 -20.29 -33.75
N GLN A 575 1.39 -20.69 -34.10
CA GLN A 575 0.19 -19.90 -33.86
C GLN A 575 -0.20 -19.90 -32.38
N ILE A 576 -0.11 -21.07 -31.74
CA ILE A 576 -0.38 -21.20 -30.30
C ILE A 576 0.61 -20.36 -29.48
N LEU A 577 1.91 -20.44 -29.79
CA LEU A 577 2.95 -19.62 -29.16
C LEU A 577 2.70 -18.13 -29.34
N THR A 578 2.41 -17.70 -30.57
CA THR A 578 2.10 -16.30 -30.86
C THR A 578 0.90 -15.81 -30.06
N PHE A 579 -0.15 -16.63 -29.97
CA PHE A 579 -1.33 -16.32 -29.17
C PHE A 579 -1.01 -16.21 -27.68
N LEU A 580 -0.34 -17.22 -27.10
CA LEU A 580 0.01 -17.25 -25.68
C LEU A 580 0.94 -16.10 -25.28
N GLU A 581 1.86 -15.68 -26.16
CA GLU A 581 2.71 -14.52 -25.91
C GLU A 581 1.91 -13.22 -25.90
N LYS A 582 0.88 -13.09 -26.74
CA LYS A 582 -0.05 -11.96 -26.65
C LYS A 582 -0.92 -12.03 -25.41
N VAL A 583 -1.35 -13.22 -24.98
CA VAL A 583 -2.08 -13.40 -23.71
C VAL A 583 -1.20 -12.90 -22.57
N ARG A 584 0.07 -13.34 -22.49
CA ARG A 584 1.06 -12.90 -21.50
C ARG A 584 1.18 -11.38 -21.41
N ILE A 585 1.26 -10.69 -22.54
CA ILE A 585 1.33 -9.22 -22.58
C ILE A 585 0.00 -8.59 -22.13
N THR A 586 -1.12 -9.15 -22.58
CA THR A 586 -2.47 -8.59 -22.36
C THR A 586 -2.92 -8.68 -20.92
N VAL A 587 -2.56 -9.76 -20.21
CA VAL A 587 -2.92 -9.95 -18.80
C VAL A 587 -1.82 -9.52 -17.84
N ASN A 588 -0.72 -8.92 -18.31
CA ASN A 588 0.45 -8.62 -17.46
C ASN A 588 0.16 -7.63 -16.33
N ASP A 589 -0.90 -6.82 -16.44
CA ASP A 589 -1.40 -5.96 -15.38
C ASP A 589 -2.16 -6.71 -14.27
N LEU A 590 -2.58 -7.94 -14.56
CA LEU A 590 -3.38 -8.81 -13.69
C LEU A 590 -2.61 -10.02 -13.16
N ILE A 591 -1.93 -10.75 -14.06
CA ILE A 591 -1.26 -12.04 -13.84
C ILE A 591 0.08 -12.00 -14.58
N ARG A 592 1.18 -12.28 -13.87
CA ARG A 592 2.48 -12.47 -14.51
C ARG A 592 2.58 -13.91 -15.01
N LEU A 593 2.63 -14.07 -16.32
CA LEU A 593 2.88 -15.36 -16.97
C LEU A 593 4.36 -15.46 -17.39
N PRO A 594 4.98 -16.65 -17.28
CA PRO A 594 6.31 -16.91 -17.82
C PRO A 594 6.30 -16.85 -19.35
N LYS A 595 7.49 -16.92 -19.95
CA LYS A 595 7.61 -17.04 -21.41
C LYS A 595 7.23 -18.45 -21.83
N PHE A 596 6.60 -18.56 -23.00
CA PHE A 596 6.29 -19.85 -23.62
C PHE A 596 7.32 -20.16 -24.69
N GLU A 597 7.78 -21.40 -24.74
CA GLU A 597 8.81 -21.87 -25.67
C GLU A 597 8.29 -23.00 -26.54
N PRO A 598 8.81 -23.19 -27.77
CA PRO A 598 8.47 -24.37 -28.56
C PRO A 598 8.92 -25.64 -27.81
N ALA A 599 8.12 -26.70 -27.90
CA ALA A 599 8.51 -27.99 -27.33
C ALA A 599 9.80 -28.48 -28.01
N THR A 600 10.80 -28.84 -27.20
CA THR A 600 12.00 -29.54 -27.70
C THR A 600 11.61 -30.93 -28.19
N PRO A 601 12.07 -31.34 -29.40
CA PRO A 601 11.75 -32.64 -29.99
C PRO A 601 12.34 -33.83 -29.23
#